data_AF-A0A960FVQ5-F1
#
_entry.id   AF-A0A960FVQ5-F1
#
_cell.length_a   1.000
_cell.length_b   1.000
_cell.length_c   1.000
_cell.angle_alpha   90.00
_cell.angle_beta   90.00
_cell.angle_gamma   90.00
#
_symmetry.space_group_name_H-M   'P 1'
#
loop_
_entity.id
_entity.type
_entity.pdbx_description
1 polymer ?
#
loop_
_entity_poly.entity_id
_entity_poly.type
_entity_poly.pdbx_seq_one_letter_code
_entity_poly.pdbx_strand_id
1 'polypeptide(L)'
;VVGPRVLDRADPTRVWCAGGMLTWRQNLSTLLGHGGPDGPEHRRTLDVDYVPGCALLARRELLEEVGLFDPGYFAYTEDVDLCLRARRAGWGVRMVGEARALHASSSATGGGYNPRRKYMMGLNSIWFLRAHARWHHWLRFLVFDVATLPLLFLAGLFTGRAKSVLAKAVGIWHGLRRRRVTAESVAAGSWLW
;
A
#
# COMPACT_ATOMS: atom_id res chain seq x y z
N VAL A 1 15.57 2.48 -6.81
CA VAL A 1 14.53 1.43 -6.96
C VAL A 1 13.82 1.62 -8.29
N VAL A 2 13.56 0.55 -9.03
CA VAL A 2 12.75 0.61 -10.26
C VAL A 2 11.68 -0.47 -10.26
N GLY A 3 10.55 -0.20 -10.91
CA GLY A 3 9.49 -1.18 -11.14
C GLY A 3 8.86 -0.96 -12.52
N PRO A 4 8.29 -2.00 -13.15
CA PRO A 4 7.58 -1.84 -14.42
C PRO A 4 6.21 -1.18 -14.19
N ARG A 5 5.55 -0.76 -15.28
CA ARG A 5 4.09 -0.61 -15.21
C ARG A 5 3.46 -2.00 -15.03
N VAL A 6 2.44 -2.08 -14.22
CA VAL A 6 1.77 -3.34 -13.87
C VAL A 6 0.38 -3.32 -14.45
N LEU A 7 0.06 -4.33 -15.26
CA LEU A 7 -1.22 -4.51 -15.92
C LEU A 7 -2.03 -5.58 -15.21
N ASP A 8 -3.35 -5.48 -15.30
CA ASP A 8 -4.22 -6.54 -14.77
C ASP A 8 -4.01 -7.83 -15.58
N ARG A 9 -3.85 -8.97 -14.90
CA ARG A 9 -3.68 -10.26 -15.59
C ARG A 9 -4.93 -10.68 -16.35
N ALA A 10 -6.12 -10.38 -15.82
CA ALA A 10 -7.40 -10.77 -16.44
C ALA A 10 -7.72 -9.87 -17.64
N ASP A 11 -7.33 -8.60 -17.58
CA ASP A 11 -7.48 -7.63 -18.66
C ASP A 11 -6.20 -6.80 -18.85
N PRO A 12 -5.25 -7.26 -19.68
CA PRO A 12 -3.99 -6.57 -19.91
C PRO A 12 -4.13 -5.21 -20.62
N THR A 13 -5.34 -4.81 -21.02
CA THR A 13 -5.57 -3.45 -21.54
C THR A 13 -5.71 -2.42 -20.43
N ARG A 14 -5.82 -2.87 -19.17
CA ARG A 14 -5.98 -2.02 -17.99
C ARG A 14 -4.75 -2.01 -17.11
N VAL A 15 -4.44 -0.83 -16.60
CA VAL A 15 -3.36 -0.61 -15.66
C VAL A 15 -3.81 -0.97 -14.26
N TRP A 16 -3.09 -1.88 -13.61
CA TRP A 16 -3.20 -2.09 -12.18
C TRP A 16 -2.39 -1.04 -11.42
N CYS A 17 -1.19 -0.70 -11.87
CA CYS A 17 -0.38 0.36 -11.31
C CYS A 17 0.66 0.88 -12.31
N ALA A 18 0.73 2.19 -12.50
CA ALA A 18 1.78 2.88 -13.26
C ALA A 18 2.67 3.72 -12.33
N GLY A 19 3.01 3.16 -11.16
CA GLY A 19 3.73 3.83 -10.09
C GLY A 19 2.81 4.30 -8.96
N GLY A 20 3.43 4.80 -7.89
CA GLY A 20 2.76 5.11 -6.65
C GLY A 20 3.06 6.51 -6.14
N MET A 21 2.07 7.13 -5.49
CA MET A 21 2.20 8.46 -4.87
C MET A 21 1.81 8.42 -3.40
N LEU A 22 2.59 9.08 -2.55
CA LEU A 22 2.29 9.31 -1.14
C LEU A 22 1.34 10.50 -1.01
N THR A 23 0.13 10.23 -0.52
CA THR A 23 -0.90 11.28 -0.35
C THR A 23 -0.98 11.77 1.09
N TRP A 24 -0.52 10.95 2.05
CA TRP A 24 -0.76 11.12 3.49
C TRP A 24 -2.25 11.34 3.79
N ARG A 25 -3.12 10.73 2.97
CA ARG A 25 -4.59 10.70 3.09
C ARG A 25 -5.03 9.23 3.13
N GLN A 26 -6.24 8.91 2.69
CA GLN A 26 -6.84 7.57 2.70
C GLN A 26 -5.85 6.44 2.35
N ASN A 27 -5.44 5.67 3.36
CA ASN A 27 -4.44 4.59 3.29
C ASN A 27 -3.01 5.01 2.92
N LEU A 28 -2.66 6.28 3.18
CA LEU A 28 -1.37 6.95 3.06
C LEU A 28 -0.81 7.13 1.64
N SER A 29 -1.22 6.27 0.71
CA SER A 29 -0.75 6.26 -0.66
C SER A 29 -1.86 5.92 -1.64
N THR A 30 -1.60 6.17 -2.92
CA THR A 30 -2.46 5.76 -4.04
C THR A 30 -1.62 5.11 -5.13
N LEU A 31 -2.27 4.23 -5.91
CA LEU A 31 -1.72 3.68 -7.14
C LEU A 31 -2.10 4.62 -8.29
N LEU A 32 -1.14 5.01 -9.11
CA LEU A 32 -1.36 5.82 -10.30
C LEU A 32 -1.91 4.95 -11.43
N GLY A 33 -2.89 5.46 -12.17
CA GLY A 33 -3.51 4.77 -13.31
C GLY A 33 -4.38 3.56 -12.95
N HIS A 34 -4.60 3.26 -11.66
CA HIS A 34 -5.30 2.05 -11.24
C HIS A 34 -6.73 1.97 -11.81
N GLY A 35 -7.01 0.91 -12.56
CA GLY A 35 -8.28 0.68 -13.24
C GLY A 35 -8.47 1.49 -14.53
N GLY A 36 -7.51 2.33 -14.91
CA GLY A 36 -7.53 3.04 -16.19
C GLY A 36 -7.04 2.18 -17.35
N PRO A 37 -7.22 2.63 -18.61
CA PRO A 37 -6.60 2.00 -19.77
C PRO A 37 -5.05 2.16 -19.78
N ASP A 38 -4.32 1.24 -20.40
CA ASP A 38 -2.86 1.35 -20.64
C ASP A 38 -2.55 2.35 -21.77
N GLY A 39 -2.69 3.64 -21.44
CA GLY A 39 -2.44 4.77 -22.34
C GLY A 39 -0.95 5.08 -22.55
N PRO A 40 -0.62 5.90 -23.58
CA PRO A 40 0.76 6.32 -23.88
C PRO A 40 1.48 6.99 -22.70
N GLU A 41 0.74 7.66 -21.81
CA GLU A 41 1.25 8.30 -20.61
C GLU A 41 1.92 7.32 -19.64
N HIS A 42 1.49 6.04 -19.65
CA HIS A 42 2.05 4.98 -18.80
C HIS A 42 3.25 4.28 -19.42
N ARG A 43 3.59 4.60 -20.69
CA ARG A 43 4.74 4.05 -21.40
C ARG A 43 6.02 4.87 -21.24
N ARG A 44 5.94 5.98 -20.51
CA ARG A 44 7.10 6.83 -20.20
C ARG A 44 7.68 6.44 -18.85
N THR A 45 9.00 6.45 -18.74
CA THR A 45 9.67 6.33 -17.44
C THR A 45 9.42 7.60 -16.62
N LEU A 46 8.94 7.43 -15.38
CA LEU A 46 8.54 8.51 -14.48
C LEU A 46 9.17 8.34 -13.10
N ASP A 47 9.60 9.44 -12.48
CA ASP A 47 9.91 9.46 -11.05
C ASP A 47 8.60 9.37 -10.25
N VAL A 48 8.59 8.50 -9.25
CA VAL A 48 7.42 8.21 -8.41
C VAL A 48 7.83 8.11 -6.94
N ASP A 49 6.87 8.14 -6.02
CA ASP A 49 7.18 8.03 -4.60
C ASP A 49 7.47 6.58 -4.21
N TYR A 50 6.78 5.62 -4.82
CA TYR A 50 7.03 4.19 -4.64
C TYR A 50 6.64 3.37 -5.88
N VAL A 51 7.17 2.15 -5.96
CA VAL A 51 6.74 1.13 -6.91
C VAL A 51 6.25 -0.10 -6.14
N PRO A 52 5.20 -0.80 -6.61
CA PRO A 52 4.66 -1.94 -5.87
C PRO A 52 5.64 -3.10 -5.73
N GLY A 53 5.63 -3.75 -4.57
CA GLY A 53 6.49 -4.91 -4.29
C GLY A 53 6.24 -6.14 -5.17
N CYS A 54 5.14 -6.20 -5.92
CA CYS A 54 4.82 -7.33 -6.81
C CYS A 54 5.77 -7.46 -8.01
N ALA A 55 6.47 -6.38 -8.39
CA ALA A 55 7.52 -6.37 -9.39
C ALA A 55 8.46 -5.19 -9.13
N LEU A 56 9.52 -5.42 -8.36
CA LEU A 56 10.44 -4.37 -7.91
C LEU A 56 11.89 -4.86 -8.07
N LEU A 57 12.74 -3.98 -8.61
CA LEU A 57 14.19 -4.17 -8.66
C LEU A 57 14.87 -3.06 -7.85
N ALA A 58 15.74 -3.46 -6.94
CA ALA A 58 16.56 -2.56 -6.13
C ALA A 58 18.04 -2.89 -6.33
N ARG A 59 18.89 -1.86 -6.28
CA ARG A 59 20.34 -2.03 -6.27
C ARG A 59 20.75 -2.67 -4.96
N ARG A 60 21.77 -3.53 -4.98
CA ARG A 60 22.29 -4.17 -3.78
C ARG A 60 22.83 -3.13 -2.80
N GLU A 61 23.59 -2.15 -3.31
CA GLU A 61 24.20 -1.08 -2.51
C GLU A 61 23.13 -0.25 -1.78
N LEU A 62 22.01 0.02 -2.46
CA LEU A 62 20.85 0.67 -1.85
C LEU A 62 20.29 -0.15 -0.69
N LEU A 63 20.12 -1.47 -0.87
CA LEU A 63 19.56 -2.35 0.16
C LEU A 63 20.52 -2.55 1.34
N GLU A 64 21.82 -2.53 1.11
CA GLU A 64 22.85 -2.54 2.16
C GLU A 64 22.83 -1.23 2.96
N GLU A 65 22.56 -0.09 2.32
CA GLU A 65 22.49 1.22 2.97
C GLU A 65 21.20 1.42 3.79
N VAL A 66 20.04 1.17 3.18
CA VAL A 66 18.74 1.52 3.80
C VAL A 66 18.07 0.34 4.50
N GLY A 67 18.57 -0.88 4.31
CA GLY A 67 17.98 -2.13 4.78
C GLY A 67 16.91 -2.71 3.83
N LEU A 68 16.58 -3.99 4.03
CA LEU A 68 15.56 -4.71 3.30
C LEU A 68 14.13 -4.23 3.64
N PHE A 69 13.09 -5.00 3.28
CA PHE A 69 11.74 -4.75 3.77
C PHE A 69 11.70 -4.85 5.31
N ASP A 70 10.99 -3.93 5.97
CA ASP A 70 10.76 -4.04 7.41
C ASP A 70 9.89 -5.29 7.68
N PRO A 71 10.42 -6.32 8.39
CA PRO A 71 9.71 -7.56 8.64
C PRO A 71 8.45 -7.37 9.49
N GLY A 72 8.30 -6.21 10.12
CA GLY A 72 7.11 -5.84 10.86
C GLY A 72 5.93 -5.40 9.98
N TYR A 73 6.09 -5.32 8.67
CA TYR A 73 4.99 -5.33 7.69
C TYR A 73 4.90 -6.71 7.04
N PHE A 74 3.90 -7.52 7.42
CA PHE A 74 3.66 -8.80 6.72
C PHE A 74 3.25 -8.59 5.24
N ALA A 75 2.34 -7.64 5.00
CA ALA A 75 1.95 -7.19 3.67
C ALA A 75 1.22 -5.84 3.73
N TYR A 76 1.24 -5.15 2.60
CA TYR A 76 0.90 -3.73 2.42
C TYR A 76 1.81 -2.78 3.19
N THR A 77 2.24 -1.71 2.49
CA THR A 77 3.08 -0.63 3.01
C THR A 77 4.57 -0.97 3.11
N GLU A 78 4.97 -2.23 3.01
CA GLU A 78 6.39 -2.64 2.99
C GLU A 78 7.18 -2.02 1.83
N ASP A 79 6.53 -1.95 0.66
CA ASP A 79 7.07 -1.37 -0.56
C ASP A 79 7.13 0.16 -0.51
N VAL A 80 6.09 0.79 0.03
CA VAL A 80 6.02 2.22 0.29
C VAL A 80 7.11 2.65 1.27
N ASP A 81 7.29 1.90 2.36
CA ASP A 81 8.31 2.12 3.38
C ASP A 81 9.73 2.04 2.78
N LEU A 82 10.04 0.97 2.05
CA LEU A 82 11.34 0.80 1.40
C LEU A 82 11.64 1.93 0.41
N CYS A 83 10.68 2.28 -0.44
CA CYS A 83 10.86 3.36 -1.41
C CYS A 83 11.02 4.72 -0.72
N LEU A 84 10.30 4.99 0.37
CA LEU A 84 10.46 6.23 1.12
C LEU A 84 11.82 6.31 1.82
N ARG A 85 12.32 5.21 2.40
CA ARG A 85 13.68 5.12 2.96
C ARG A 85 14.74 5.35 1.88
N ALA A 86 14.61 4.70 0.72
CA ALA A 86 15.48 4.91 -0.43
C ALA A 86 15.53 6.38 -0.85
N ARG A 87 14.37 7.04 -1.01
CA ARG A 87 14.30 8.46 -1.38
C ARG A 87 14.94 9.38 -0.34
N ARG A 88 14.78 9.08 0.96
CA ARG A 88 15.41 9.85 2.04
C ARG A 88 16.93 9.72 2.05
N ALA A 89 17.46 8.60 1.59
CA ALA A 89 18.89 8.36 1.37
C ALA A 89 19.40 8.92 0.02
N GLY A 90 18.57 9.64 -0.75
CA GLY A 90 18.97 10.25 -2.01
C GLY A 90 18.87 9.33 -3.23
N TRP A 91 18.38 8.10 -3.09
CA TRP A 91 18.18 7.20 -4.21
C TRP A 91 16.92 7.53 -5.01
N GLY A 92 17.02 7.43 -6.34
CA GLY A 92 15.88 7.56 -7.24
C GLY A 92 14.91 6.38 -7.15
N VAL A 93 13.61 6.67 -7.28
CA VAL A 93 12.53 5.68 -7.38
C VAL A 93 11.73 5.95 -8.65
N ARG A 94 11.72 4.99 -9.59
CA ARG A 94 11.14 5.17 -10.92
C ARG A 94 10.23 4.03 -11.34
N MET A 95 9.14 4.38 -12.00
CA MET A 95 8.39 3.46 -12.82
C MET A 95 8.99 3.47 -14.23
N VAL A 96 9.32 2.30 -14.78
CA VAL A 96 9.89 2.12 -16.12
C VAL A 96 8.75 1.79 -17.08
N GLY A 97 8.39 2.77 -17.91
CA GLY A 97 7.20 2.68 -18.76
C GLY A 97 7.34 1.68 -19.91
N GLU A 98 8.56 1.37 -20.34
CA GLU A 98 8.84 0.38 -21.37
C GLU A 98 8.61 -1.05 -20.85
N ALA A 99 8.92 -1.30 -19.57
CA ALA A 99 8.78 -2.60 -18.93
C ALA A 99 7.35 -2.84 -18.40
N ARG A 100 6.81 -4.05 -18.60
CA ARG A 100 5.49 -4.45 -18.07
C ARG A 100 5.55 -5.74 -17.26
N ALA A 101 4.71 -5.82 -16.25
CA ALA A 101 4.38 -7.05 -15.53
C ALA A 101 2.87 -7.28 -15.51
N LEU A 102 2.44 -8.55 -15.45
CA LEU A 102 1.03 -8.92 -15.27
C LEU A 102 0.80 -9.29 -13.81
N HIS A 103 -0.23 -8.73 -13.18
CA HIS A 103 -0.54 -8.99 -11.78
C HIS A 103 -1.94 -9.56 -11.58
N ALA A 104 -2.01 -10.71 -10.89
CA ALA A 104 -3.26 -11.30 -10.43
C ALA A 104 -3.55 -10.79 -9.01
N SER A 105 -4.26 -9.66 -8.91
CA SER A 105 -4.46 -8.94 -7.64
C SER A 105 -5.32 -9.67 -6.59
N SER A 106 -5.85 -10.86 -6.91
CA SER A 106 -6.78 -11.64 -6.10
C SER A 106 -6.15 -12.79 -5.30
N SER A 107 -4.88 -13.15 -5.50
CA SER A 107 -4.36 -14.44 -5.02
C SER A 107 -3.98 -14.48 -3.52
N ALA A 108 -3.20 -13.52 -3.02
CA ALA A 108 -2.57 -13.67 -1.69
C ALA A 108 -3.44 -13.21 -0.51
N THR A 109 -4.31 -12.23 -0.72
CA THR A 109 -5.06 -11.55 0.36
C THR A 109 -6.57 -11.48 0.09
N GLY A 110 -7.06 -12.26 -0.88
CA GLY A 110 -8.48 -12.38 -1.24
C GLY A 110 -9.01 -11.32 -2.20
N GLY A 111 -8.17 -10.39 -2.68
CA GLY A 111 -8.52 -9.39 -3.70
C GLY A 111 -9.59 -8.37 -3.28
N GLY A 112 -9.80 -7.35 -4.11
CA GLY A 112 -10.91 -6.40 -3.97
C GLY A 112 -10.97 -5.64 -2.64
N TYR A 113 -12.18 -5.22 -2.26
CA TYR A 113 -12.45 -4.48 -1.02
C TYR A 113 -12.76 -5.43 0.14
N ASN A 114 -11.76 -6.22 0.57
CA ASN A 114 -11.97 -7.23 1.61
C ASN A 114 -11.53 -6.77 3.02
N PRO A 115 -12.08 -7.38 4.10
CA PRO A 115 -11.76 -6.99 5.47
C PRO A 115 -10.31 -7.22 5.88
N ARG A 116 -9.69 -8.32 5.43
CA ARG A 116 -8.31 -8.68 5.77
C ARG A 116 -7.33 -7.60 5.34
N ARG A 117 -7.44 -7.21 4.07
CA ARG A 117 -6.68 -6.11 3.48
C ARG A 117 -6.88 -4.83 4.27
N LYS A 118 -8.13 -4.48 4.57
CA LYS A 118 -8.44 -3.22 5.26
C LYS A 118 -7.95 -3.18 6.70
N TYR A 119 -7.98 -4.30 7.41
CA TYR A 119 -7.37 -4.44 8.73
C TYR A 119 -5.86 -4.19 8.70
N MET A 120 -5.12 -4.90 7.84
CA MET A 120 -3.67 -4.74 7.71
C MET A 120 -3.29 -3.32 7.29
N MET A 121 -3.98 -2.74 6.30
CA MET A 121 -3.74 -1.35 5.90
C MET A 121 -3.99 -0.38 7.06
N GLY A 122 -5.05 -0.56 7.85
CA GLY A 122 -5.33 0.27 9.03
C GLY A 122 -4.23 0.18 10.09
N LEU A 123 -3.79 -1.04 10.40
CA LEU A 123 -2.72 -1.31 11.36
C LEU A 123 -1.37 -0.74 10.90
N ASN A 124 -0.98 -1.05 9.66
CA ASN A 124 0.30 -0.63 9.08
C ASN A 124 0.34 0.88 8.89
N SER A 125 -0.80 1.53 8.67
CA SER A 125 -0.84 3.00 8.58
C SER A 125 -0.34 3.68 9.84
N ILE A 126 -0.66 3.14 11.02
CA ILE A 126 -0.19 3.70 12.30
C ILE A 126 1.33 3.52 12.45
N TRP A 127 1.86 2.36 12.07
CA TRP A 127 3.31 2.12 12.10
C TRP A 127 4.06 3.04 11.15
N PHE A 128 3.56 3.18 9.92
CA PHE A 128 4.14 4.08 8.92
C PHE A 128 4.11 5.53 9.38
N LEU A 129 3.01 6.00 9.98
CA LEU A 129 2.94 7.34 10.54
C LEU A 129 3.96 7.51 11.67
N ARG A 130 4.11 6.55 12.59
CA ARG A 130 5.12 6.66 13.65
C ARG A 130 6.55 6.75 13.11
N ALA A 131 6.85 6.00 12.05
CA ALA A 131 8.19 5.97 11.46
C ALA A 131 8.48 7.20 10.59
N HIS A 132 7.48 7.76 9.91
CA HIS A 132 7.71 8.72 8.84
C HIS A 132 6.93 10.03 8.90
N ALA A 133 5.86 10.12 9.71
CA ALA A 133 4.99 11.29 9.72
C ALA A 133 5.53 12.44 10.58
N ARG A 134 5.17 13.65 10.14
CA ARG A 134 5.17 14.86 10.95
C ARG A 134 3.78 15.08 11.54
N TRP A 135 3.64 16.00 12.48
CA TRP A 135 2.37 16.29 13.16
C TRP A 135 1.21 16.60 12.17
N HIS A 136 1.47 17.31 11.07
CA HIS A 136 0.44 17.63 10.07
C HIS A 136 0.00 16.41 9.23
N HIS A 137 0.84 15.37 9.10
CA HIS A 137 0.42 14.11 8.49
C HIS A 137 -0.50 13.32 9.42
N TRP A 138 -0.27 13.36 10.74
CA TRP A 138 -1.19 12.80 11.73
C TRP A 138 -2.55 13.49 11.68
N LEU A 139 -2.59 14.82 11.54
CA LEU A 139 -3.84 15.56 11.36
C LEU A 139 -4.58 15.14 10.10
N ARG A 140 -3.88 15.03 8.96
CA ARG A 140 -4.49 14.55 7.70
C ARG A 140 -5.03 13.13 7.84
N PHE A 141 -4.29 12.23 8.49
CA PHE A 141 -4.77 10.88 8.76
C PHE A 141 -6.03 10.88 9.64
N LEU A 142 -6.05 11.68 10.71
CA LEU A 142 -7.23 11.82 11.55
C LEU A 142 -8.46 12.26 10.73
N VAL A 143 -8.30 13.26 9.88
CA VAL A 143 -9.39 13.79 9.05
C VAL A 143 -9.83 12.80 7.97
N PHE A 144 -8.90 12.22 7.21
CA PHE A 144 -9.23 11.44 6.02
C PHE A 144 -9.44 9.94 6.28
N ASP A 145 -8.84 9.39 7.34
CA ASP A 145 -8.86 7.95 7.63
C ASP A 145 -9.65 7.59 8.89
N VAL A 146 -9.81 8.50 9.85
CA VAL A 146 -10.55 8.25 11.09
C VAL A 146 -11.92 8.92 11.07
N ALA A 147 -11.98 10.23 10.83
CA ALA A 147 -13.23 10.99 10.83
C ALA A 147 -14.19 10.57 9.70
N THR A 148 -13.67 9.97 8.62
CA THR A 148 -14.49 9.42 7.53
C THR A 148 -15.07 8.04 7.84
N LEU A 149 -14.60 7.31 8.87
CA LEU A 149 -15.02 5.93 9.15
C LEU A 149 -16.53 5.80 9.40
N PRO A 150 -17.20 6.67 10.19
CA PRO A 150 -18.64 6.55 10.40
C PRO A 150 -19.42 6.69 9.10
N LEU A 151 -19.06 7.67 8.26
CA LEU A 151 -19.69 7.87 6.95
C LEU A 151 -19.48 6.68 6.02
N LEU A 152 -18.24 6.19 5.94
CA LEU A 152 -17.90 5.01 5.14
C LEU A 152 -18.58 3.74 5.66
N PHE A 153 -18.80 3.63 6.98
CA PHE A 153 -19.51 2.52 7.59
C PHE A 153 -21.00 2.55 7.20
N LEU A 154 -21.66 3.70 7.33
CA LEU A 154 -23.05 3.89 6.92
C LEU A 154 -23.23 3.59 5.42
N ALA A 155 -22.39 4.16 4.55
CA ALA A 155 -22.38 3.82 3.13
C ALA A 155 -22.04 2.32 2.89
N GLY A 156 -21.22 1.75 3.76
CA GLY A 156 -20.84 0.34 3.79
C GLY A 156 -22.00 -0.60 4.07
N LEU A 157 -23.02 -0.17 4.81
CA LEU A 157 -24.24 -0.97 5.06
C LEU A 157 -25.01 -1.21 3.76
N PHE A 158 -25.07 -0.20 2.89
CA PHE A 158 -25.74 -0.29 1.59
C PHE A 158 -24.91 -0.99 0.50
N THR A 159 -23.58 -0.91 0.61
CA THR A 159 -22.66 -1.47 -0.41
C THR A 159 -22.08 -2.84 -0.05
N GLY A 160 -22.47 -3.43 1.09
CA GLY A 160 -21.92 -4.69 1.60
C GLY A 160 -20.47 -4.58 2.12
N ARG A 161 -19.96 -3.35 2.30
CA ARG A 161 -18.56 -3.07 2.69
C ARG A 161 -18.36 -2.76 4.17
N ALA A 162 -19.43 -2.74 4.97
CA ALA A 162 -19.39 -2.39 6.40
C ALA A 162 -18.35 -3.20 7.19
N LYS A 163 -18.26 -4.52 6.96
CA LYS A 163 -17.27 -5.40 7.61
C LYS A 163 -15.83 -4.93 7.33
N SER A 164 -15.53 -4.50 6.10
CA SER A 164 -14.21 -4.03 5.71
C SER A 164 -13.87 -2.67 6.33
N VAL A 165 -14.86 -1.81 6.54
CA VAL A 165 -14.69 -0.53 7.25
C VAL A 165 -14.42 -0.78 8.73
N LEU A 166 -15.19 -1.66 9.37
CA LEU A 166 -14.97 -2.06 10.75
C LEU A 166 -13.58 -2.68 10.94
N ALA A 167 -13.17 -3.55 10.02
CA ALA A 167 -11.84 -4.16 10.03
C ALA A 167 -10.74 -3.10 9.96
N LYS A 168 -10.89 -2.04 9.14
CA LYS A 168 -9.96 -0.91 9.14
C LYS A 168 -9.90 -0.21 10.49
N ALA A 169 -11.05 0.07 11.11
CA ALA A 169 -11.12 0.72 12.43
C ALA A 169 -10.41 -0.11 13.51
N VAL A 170 -10.66 -1.43 13.55
CA VAL A 170 -9.98 -2.36 14.46
C VAL A 170 -8.47 -2.40 14.18
N GLY A 171 -8.07 -2.40 12.91
CA GLY A 171 -6.66 -2.34 12.51
C GLY A 171 -5.96 -1.08 13.04
N ILE A 172 -6.59 0.08 12.87
CA ILE A 172 -6.09 1.35 13.41
C ILE A 172 -5.93 1.28 14.93
N TRP A 173 -6.94 0.77 15.64
CA TRP A 173 -6.90 0.61 17.09
C TRP A 173 -5.76 -0.33 17.55
N HIS A 174 -5.61 -1.48 16.90
CA HIS A 174 -4.54 -2.43 17.17
C HIS A 174 -3.16 -1.84 16.86
N GLY A 175 -3.03 -1.07 15.79
CA GLY A 175 -1.84 -0.29 15.48
C GLY A 175 -1.51 0.69 16.59
N LEU A 176 -2.50 1.43 17.11
CA LEU A 176 -2.30 2.35 18.24
C LEU A 176 -1.78 1.62 19.49
N ARG A 177 -2.27 0.41 19.76
CA ARG A 177 -1.80 -0.49 20.82
C ARG A 177 -0.50 -1.25 20.52
N ARG A 178 0.23 -0.85 19.47
CA ARG A 178 1.51 -1.44 19.05
C ARG A 178 1.45 -2.95 18.74
N ARG A 179 0.31 -3.46 18.28
CA ARG A 179 0.21 -4.81 17.71
C ARG A 179 0.82 -4.84 16.30
N ARG A 180 1.30 -6.00 15.88
CA ARG A 180 1.79 -6.27 14.51
C ARG A 180 1.12 -7.52 13.95
N VAL A 181 1.01 -7.55 12.61
CA VAL A 181 0.71 -8.79 11.87
C VAL A 181 2.05 -9.27 11.31
N THR A 182 2.48 -10.45 11.74
CA THR A 182 3.70 -11.12 11.28
C THR A 182 3.33 -12.32 10.41
N ALA A 183 4.28 -12.83 9.63
CA ALA A 183 4.11 -14.06 8.86
C ALA A 183 3.69 -15.24 9.75
N GLU A 184 4.28 -15.34 10.95
CA GLU A 184 3.94 -16.35 11.95
C GLU A 184 2.50 -16.23 12.43
N SER A 185 2.04 -15.01 12.75
CA SER A 185 0.64 -14.77 13.14
C SER A 185 -0.34 -15.12 12.02
N VAL A 186 0.09 -14.95 10.76
CA VAL A 186 -0.70 -15.34 9.59
C VAL A 186 -0.79 -16.85 9.45
N ALA A 187 0.35 -17.54 9.60
CA ALA A 187 0.40 -19.00 9.58
C ALA A 187 -0.39 -19.64 10.73
N ALA A 188 -0.39 -19.03 11.92
CA ALA A 188 -1.13 -19.49 13.09
C ALA A 188 -2.65 -19.21 13.02
N GLY A 189 -3.12 -18.45 12.05
CA GLY A 189 -4.55 -18.11 11.90
C GLY A 189 -5.10 -17.09 12.91
N SER A 190 -4.29 -16.61 13.85
CA SER A 190 -4.68 -15.71 14.96
C SER A 190 -4.61 -14.21 14.62
N TRP A 191 -4.43 -13.85 13.35
CA TRP A 191 -4.17 -12.47 12.92
C TRP A 191 -5.43 -11.72 12.49
N LEU A 192 -6.50 -12.45 12.16
CA LEU A 192 -7.78 -11.86 11.79
C LEU A 192 -8.65 -11.54 13.01
N TRP A 193 -8.47 -12.25 14.13
CA TRP A 193 -9.27 -12.16 15.35
C TRP A 193 -8.40 -12.51 16.56
#